data_AF-A0A357Z3K5-F1
#
_entry.id   AF-A0A357Z3K5-F1
#
_cell.length_a   1.000
_cell.length_b   1.000
_cell.length_c   1.000
_cell.angle_alpha   90.00
_cell.angle_beta   90.00
_cell.angle_gamma   90.00
#
_symmetry.space_group_name_H-M   'P 1'
#
loop_
_entity.id
_entity.type
_entity.pdbx_description
1 polymer ?
#
loop_
_entity_poly.entity_id
_entity_poly.type
_entity_poly.pdbx_seq_one_letter_code
_entity_poly.pdbx_strand_id
1 'polypeptide(L)' 'DLASKPGGVDFAAAEKIGVRAILAPSLPGRVAPRTAGEIIRDTVCHMIGE' A
#
# COMPACT_ATOMS: atom_id res chain seq x y z
N ASP A 1 3.26 -8.29 -3.47
CA ASP A 1 4.19 -7.59 -2.59
C ASP A 1 3.58 -6.28 -2.12
N LEU A 2 3.56 -6.06 -0.81
CA LEU A 2 3.00 -4.87 -0.15
C LEU A 2 4.07 -3.92 0.38
N ALA A 3 5.34 -4.32 0.38
CA ALA A 3 6.42 -3.46 0.83
C ALA A 3 6.54 -2.22 -0.06
N SER A 4 7.05 -1.13 0.54
CA SER A 4 7.40 0.08 -0.21
C SER A 4 8.37 -0.25 -1.36
N LYS A 5 8.31 0.53 -2.44
CA LYS A 5 9.24 0.38 -3.57
C LYS A 5 10.69 0.30 -3.06
N PRO A 6 11.51 -0.62 -3.59
CA PRO A 6 11.24 -1.49 -4.75
C PRO A 6 10.41 -2.76 -4.47
N GLY A 7 9.99 -3.02 -3.22
CA GLY A 7 9.46 -4.31 -2.78
C GLY A 7 10.54 -5.19 -2.16
N GLY A 8 10.18 -6.41 -1.79
CA GLY A 8 11.08 -7.47 -1.32
C GLY A 8 11.08 -8.72 -2.21
N VAL A 9 10.28 -8.76 -3.28
CA VAL A 9 10.27 -9.85 -4.26
C VAL A 9 11.27 -9.59 -5.38
N ASP A 10 12.06 -10.59 -5.75
CA ASP A 10 12.76 -10.61 -7.04
C ASP A 10 11.76 -10.91 -8.16
N PHE A 11 11.18 -9.85 -8.74
CA PHE A 11 10.18 -9.96 -9.79
C PHE A 11 10.72 -10.63 -11.07
N ALA A 12 12.01 -10.43 -11.37
CA ALA A 12 12.63 -11.03 -12.55
C ALA A 12 12.81 -12.53 -12.37
N ALA A 13 13.21 -12.98 -11.17
CA ALA A 13 13.26 -14.41 -10.86
C ALA A 13 11.86 -15.05 -10.87
N ALA A 14 10.86 -14.38 -10.29
CA ALA A 14 9.48 -14.86 -10.27
C ALA A 14 8.91 -15.06 -11.69
N GLU A 15 9.15 -14.11 -12.59
CA GLU A 15 8.74 -14.19 -13.99
C GLU A 15 9.41 -15.38 -14.72
N LYS A 16 10.71 -15.60 -14.50
CA LYS A 16 11.46 -16.72 -15.11
C LYS A 16 10.90 -18.10 -14.76
N ILE A 17 10.32 -18.26 -13.57
CA ILE A 17 9.73 -19.53 -13.11
C ILE A 17 8.21 -19.60 -13.32
N GLY A 18 7.62 -18.61 -14.02
CA GLY A 18 6.19 -18.57 -14.31
C GLY A 18 5.31 -18.21 -13.12
N VAL A 19 5.88 -17.64 -12.05
CA VAL A 19 5.13 -17.19 -10.87
C VAL A 19 4.72 -15.73 -11.06
N ARG A 20 3.41 -15.48 -11.04
CA ARG A 20 2.87 -14.12 -11.11
C ARG A 20 3.09 -13.39 -9.79
N ALA A 21 4.04 -12.45 -9.76
CA ALA A 21 4.23 -11.50 -8.68
C ALA A 21 3.77 -10.09 -9.09
N ILE A 22 3.09 -9.37 -8.19
CA ILE A 22 2.69 -7.98 -8.39
C ILE A 22 3.14 -7.11 -7.22
N LEU A 23 3.60 -5.88 -7.49
CA LEU A 23 3.76 -4.86 -6.47
C LEU A 23 2.42 -4.14 -6.30
N ALA A 24 1.86 -4.15 -5.08
CA ALA A 24 0.53 -3.63 -4.79
C ALA A 24 0.60 -2.51 -3.74
N PRO A 25 1.23 -1.36 -4.03
CA PRO A 25 1.30 -0.25 -3.09
C PRO A 25 -0.06 0.41 -2.93
N SER A 26 -0.25 1.13 -1.83
CA SER A 26 -1.41 2.00 -1.60
C SER A 26 -2.77 1.28 -1.69
N LEU A 27 -2.86 0.03 -1.22
CA LEU A 27 -4.13 -0.68 -1.20
C LEU A 27 -5.24 0.07 -0.45
N PRO A 28 -5.03 0.63 0.76
CA PRO A 28 -6.10 1.35 1.47
C PRO A 28 -6.72 2.48 0.64
N GLY A 29 -5.90 3.32 0.02
CA GLY A 29 -6.37 4.40 -0.84
C GLY A 29 -7.03 3.93 -2.15
N ARG A 30 -6.72 2.72 -2.64
CA ARG A 30 -7.30 2.17 -3.87
C ARG A 30 -8.61 1.43 -3.64
N VAL A 31 -8.74 0.72 -2.52
CA VAL A 31 -9.89 -0.17 -2.25
C VAL A 31 -10.91 0.42 -1.27
N ALA A 32 -10.48 1.30 -0.36
CA ALA A 32 -11.33 1.93 0.64
C ALA A 32 -10.93 3.41 0.84
N PRO A 33 -10.98 4.24 -0.22
CA PRO A 33 -10.48 5.61 -0.19
C PRO A 33 -11.14 6.48 0.88
N ARG A 34 -12.45 6.31 1.11
CA ARG A 34 -13.19 7.04 2.14
C ARG A 34 -12.67 6.70 3.54
N THR A 35 -12.57 5.42 3.87
CA THR A 35 -12.07 4.95 5.17
C THR A 35 -10.61 5.35 5.38
N ALA A 36 -9.77 5.25 4.35
CA ALA A 36 -8.39 5.71 4.42
C ALA A 36 -8.33 7.23 4.69
N GLY A 37 -9.19 8.02 4.06
CA GLY A 37 -9.31 9.45 4.31
C GLY A 37 -9.80 9.79 5.71
N GLU A 38 -10.80 9.07 6.23
CA GLU A 38 -11.31 9.23 7.59
C GLU A 38 -10.21 8.98 8.64
N ILE A 39 -9.43 7.91 8.48
CA ILE A 39 -8.29 7.60 9.38
C ILE A 39 -7.23 8.73 9.36
N ILE A 40 -6.90 9.24 8.17
CA ILE A 40 -5.94 10.35 8.03
C ILE A 40 -6.49 11.60 8.72
N ARG A 41 -7.76 11.98 8.46
CA ARG A 41 -8.42 13.12 9.10
C ARG A 41 -8.36 13.01 10.62
N ASP A 42 -8.80 11.87 11.16
CA ASP A 42 -8.88 11.67 12.62
C ASP A 42 -7.51 11.81 13.28
N THR A 43 -6.47 11.27 12.62
CA THR A 43 -5.09 11.42 13.07
C THR A 43 -4.65 12.88 13.04
N VAL A 44 -4.91 13.60 11.95
CA VAL A 44 -4.51 15.00 11.79
C VAL A 44 -5.22 15.91 12.80
N CYS A 45 -6.55 15.81 12.93
CA CYS A 45 -7.33 16.59 13.91
C CYS A 45 -6.81 16.34 15.33
N HIS A 46 -6.55 15.08 15.68
CA HIS A 46 -5.97 14.74 16.98
C HIS A 46 -4.59 15.37 17.21
N MET A 47 -3.72 15.39 16.19
CA MET A 47 -2.39 16.01 16.30
C MET A 47 -2.46 17.53 16.48
N ILE A 48 -3.49 18.20 15.98
CA ILE A 48 -3.67 19.66 16.09
C ILE A 48 -4.62 20.09 17.22
N GLY A 49 -5.20 19.13 17.95
CA GLY A 49 -6.09 19.39 19.10
C GLY A 49 -7.52 19.78 18.72
N GLU A 50 -7.99 19.36 17.54
CA GLU A 50 -9.39 19.45 17.09
C GLU A 50 -10.21 18.21 17.47
#